data_AF-A0A349E6E8-F1
#
_entry.id   AF-A0A349E6E8-F1
#
_cell.length_a   1.000
_cell.length_b   1.000
_cell.length_c   1.000
_cell.angle_alpha   90.00
_cell.angle_beta   90.00
_cell.angle_gamma   90.00
#
_symmetry.space_group_name_H-M   'P 1'
#
loop_
_entity.id
_entity.type
_entity.pdbx_description
1 polymer ?
#
loop_
_entity_poly.entity_id
_entity_poly.type
_entity_poly.pdbx_seq_one_letter_code
_entity_poly.pdbx_strand_id
1 'polypeptide(L)' 'MPNLKLGEILLSEDLVTEAQLDEALKEQKKKRKSALGEILVNSGVIAKDEIQQSLAKKLGIPFVNLREFIVEP' A
#
# COMPACT_ATOMS: atom_id res chain seq x y z
N MET A 1 -9.71 -13.97 -10.22
CA MET A 1 -8.85 -13.66 -9.05
C MET A 1 -9.71 -12.87 -8.07
N PRO A 2 -9.77 -13.20 -6.77
CA PRO A 2 -10.49 -12.38 -5.82
C PRO A 2 -9.83 -10.99 -5.84
N ASN A 3 -10.60 -10.00 -6.30
CA ASN A 3 -10.14 -8.64 -6.55
C ASN A 3 -10.08 -7.87 -5.22
N LEU A 4 -9.33 -8.40 -4.26
CA LEU A 4 -9.10 -7.76 -2.96
C LEU A 4 -8.47 -6.40 -3.22
N LYS A 5 -9.19 -5.34 -2.89
CA LYS A 5 -8.77 -3.97 -3.15
C LYS A 5 -7.60 -3.63 -2.24
N LEU A 6 -6.69 -2.77 -2.69
CA LEU A 6 -5.55 -2.31 -1.90
C LEU A 6 -5.96 -1.93 -0.47
N GLY A 7 -7.05 -1.17 -0.32
CA GLY A 7 -7.57 -0.75 0.99
C GLY A 7 -7.94 -1.88 1.94
N GLU A 8 -8.50 -2.98 1.44
CA GLU A 8 -8.90 -4.13 2.27
C GLU A 8 -7.68 -4.87 2.81
N ILE A 9 -6.62 -4.97 1.99
CA ILE A 9 -5.37 -5.61 2.41
C ILE A 9 -4.71 -4.76 3.49
N LEU A 10 -4.59 -3.45 3.26
CA LEU A 10 -3.98 -2.53 4.23
C LEU A 10 -4.76 -2.50 5.55
N LEU A 11 -6.10 -2.57 5.52
CA LEU A 11 -6.93 -2.71 6.71
C LEU A 11 -6.67 -4.03 7.45
N SER A 12 -6.62 -5.15 6.71
CA SER A 12 -6.43 -6.49 7.31
C SER A 12 -5.06 -6.68 7.96
N GLU A 13 -4.09 -5.82 7.62
CA GLU A 13 -2.74 -5.82 8.17
C GLU A 13 -2.54 -4.71 9.22
N ASP A 14 -3.62 -4.04 9.64
CA ASP A 14 -3.60 -2.92 10.59
C ASP A 14 -2.68 -1.76 10.18
N LEU A 15 -2.33 -1.66 8.89
CA LEU A 15 -1.47 -0.60 8.33
C LEU A 15 -2.24 0.71 8.11
N VAL A 16 -3.57 0.62 8.03
CA VAL A 16 -4.48 1.77 7.97
C VAL A 16 -5.71 1.49 8.81
N THR A 17 -6.32 2.53 9.37
CA THR A 17 -7.65 2.45 10.00
C THR A 17 -8.76 2.67 8.98
N GLU A 18 -9.99 2.25 9.29
CA GLU A 18 -11.16 2.53 8.45
C GLU A 18 -11.33 4.03 8.18
N ALA A 19 -11.12 4.87 9.20
CA ALA A 19 -11.24 6.32 9.08
C ALA A 19 -10.21 6.90 8.08
N GLN A 20 -8.95 6.45 8.16
CA GLN A 20 -7.89 6.90 7.24
C GLN A 20 -8.13 6.40 5.81
N LEU A 21 -8.61 5.16 5.66
CA LEU A 21 -8.96 4.62 4.34
C LEU A 21 -10.11 5.42 3.71
N ASP A 22 -11.14 5.74 4.49
CA ASP A 22 -12.29 6.52 4.03
C ASP A 22 -11.90 7.94 3.62
N GLU A 23 -11.02 8.58 4.38
CA GLU A 23 -10.48 9.88 4.03
C GLU A 23 -9.70 9.84 2.72
N ALA A 24 -8.82 8.85 2.55
CA ALA A 24 -8.05 8.67 1.33
C ALA A 24 -8.95 8.36 0.11
N LEU A 25 -10.02 7.58 0.29
CA LEU A 25 -11.02 7.32 -0.76
C LEU A 25 -11.82 8.57 -1.13
N LYS A 26 -12.15 9.43 -0.16
CA LYS A 26 -12.78 10.74 -0.42
C LYS A 26 -11.85 11.66 -1.20
N GLU A 27 -10.56 11.68 -0.86
CA GLU A 27 -9.56 12.42 -1.62
C GLU A 27 -9.40 11.87 -3.05
N GLN A 28 -9.38 10.55 -3.21
CA GLN A 28 -9.25 9.91 -4.51
C GLN A 28 -10.39 10.28 -5.45
N LYS A 29 -11.62 10.35 -4.94
CA LYS A 29 -12.79 10.80 -5.71
C LYS A 29 -12.65 12.25 -6.21
N LYS A 30 -12.00 13.12 -5.43
CA LYS A 30 -11.70 14.51 -5.83
C LYS A 30 -10.56 14.57 -6.85
N LYS A 31 -9.52 13.75 -6.65
CA LYS A 31 -8.31 13.66 -7.48
C LYS A 31 -8.40 12.45 -8.41
N ARG A 32 -9.20 12.53 -9.48
CA ARG A 32 -9.48 11.41 -10.43
C ARG A 32 -8.26 10.68 -11.02
N LYS A 33 -7.06 11.23 -10.92
CA LYS A 33 -5.82 10.63 -11.44
C LYS A 33 -4.90 10.02 -10.37
N SER A 34 -5.17 10.22 -9.08
CA SER A 34 -4.27 9.76 -8.01
C SER A 34 -4.61 8.33 -7.58
N ALA A 35 -3.58 7.50 -7.41
CA ALA A 35 -3.74 6.16 -6.86
C ALA A 35 -4.00 6.24 -5.34
N LEU A 36 -4.82 5.33 -4.80
CA LEU A 36 -5.12 5.29 -3.37
C LEU A 36 -3.85 5.18 -2.51
N GLY A 37 -2.91 4.32 -2.91
CA GLY A 37 -1.63 4.17 -2.20
C GLY A 37 -0.78 5.45 -2.21
N GLU A 38 -0.81 6.21 -3.30
CA GLU A 38 -0.09 7.48 -3.39
C GLU A 38 -0.70 8.53 -2.44
N ILE A 39 -2.03 8.56 -2.32
CA ILE A 39 -2.73 9.44 -1.38
C ILE A 39 -2.34 9.09 0.05
N LEU A 40 -2.36 7.80 0.42
CA LEU A 40 -2.01 7.33 1.76
C LEU A 40 -0.55 7.62 2.14
N VAL A 41 0.37 7.54 1.16
CA VAL A 41 1.78 7.91 1.37
C VAL A 41 1.93 9.42 1.53
N ASN A 42 1.28 10.20 0.67
CA ASN A 42 1.37 11.67 0.72
C ASN A 42 0.70 12.24 1.99
N SER A 43 -0.28 11.55 2.56
CA SER A 43 -0.88 11.92 3.85
C SER A 43 -0.07 11.46 5.06
N GLY A 44 1.05 10.74 4.85
CA GLY A 44 1.89 10.22 5.92
C GLY A 44 1.26 9.09 6.73
N VAL A 45 0.17 8.49 6.23
CA VAL A 45 -0.55 7.41 6.91
C VAL A 45 0.25 6.10 6.84
N ILE A 46 0.92 5.84 5.72
CA ILE A 46 1.65 4.61 5.47
C ILE A 46 2.92 4.89 4.66
N ALA A 47 3.99 4.17 4.91
CA ALA A 47 5.19 4.25 4.09
C ALA A 47 4.99 3.51 2.75
N LYS A 48 5.70 3.99 1.71
CA LYS A 48 5.66 3.36 0.39
C LYS A 48 6.13 1.90 0.44
N ASP A 49 7.13 1.60 1.27
CA ASP A 49 7.71 0.26 1.38
C ASP A 49 6.74 -0.71 2.05
N GLU A 50 5.89 -0.26 2.99
CA GLU A 50 4.85 -1.07 3.62
C GLU A 50 3.78 -1.48 2.60
N ILE A 51 3.38 -0.56 1.70
CA ILE A 51 2.48 -0.89 0.59
C ILE A 51 3.08 -1.97 -0.31
N GLN A 52 4.38 -1.86 -0.63
CA GLN A 52 5.05 -2.81 -1.52
C GLN A 52 5.19 -4.19 -0.86
N GLN A 53 5.54 -4.23 0.43
CA GLN A 53 5.60 -5.47 1.22
C GLN A 53 4.24 -6.16 1.30
N SER A 54 3.19 -5.40 1.61
CA SER A 54 1.82 -5.89 1.68
C SER A 54 1.36 -6.50 0.35
N LEU A 55 1.68 -5.83 -0.77
CA LEU A 55 1.37 -6.34 -2.11
C LEU A 55 2.15 -7.61 -2.46
N ALA A 56 3.45 -7.65 -2.14
CA ALA A 56 4.29 -8.82 -2.37
C ALA A 56 3.79 -10.04 -1.59
N LYS A 57 3.45 -9.83 -0.31
CA LYS A 57 2.87 -10.86 0.57
C LYS A 57 1.56 -11.40 0.02
N LYS A 58 0.67 -10.53 -0.48
CA LYS A 58 -0.58 -10.95 -1.15
C LYS A 58 -0.32 -11.80 -2.40
N LEU A 59 0.70 -11.44 -3.17
CA LEU A 59 1.08 -12.16 -4.39
C LEU A 59 1.89 -13.44 -4.09
N GLY A 60 2.27 -13.68 -2.84
CA GLY A 60 3.12 -14.81 -2.44
C GLY A 60 4.54 -14.72 -3.01
N ILE A 61 5.01 -13.50 -3.32
CA ILE A 61 6.36 -13.28 -3.87
C ILE A 61 7.25 -12.63 -2.81
N PRO A 62 8.57 -12.91 -2.82
CA PRO A 62 9.49 -12.23 -1.93
C PRO A 62 9.59 -10.74 -2.28
N PHE A 63 9.60 -9.90 -1.25
CA PHE A 63 9.96 -8.49 -1.36
C PHE A 63 11.43 -8.31 -0.99
N VAL A 64 12.20 -7.67 -1.86
CA VAL A 64 13.64 -7.44 -1.65
C VAL A 64 13.93 -5.96 -1.80
N ASN A 65 14.48 -5.34 -0.76
CA ASN A 65 15.01 -3.99 -0.84
C ASN A 65 16.39 -4.01 -1.50
N LEU A 66 16.48 -3.58 -2.75
CA LEU A 66 17.73 -3.61 -3.52
C LEU A 66 18.85 -2.71 -2.96
N ARG A 67 18.55 -1.79 -2.04
CA ARG A 67 19.58 -0.98 -1.36
C ARG A 67 20.25 -1.74 -0.23
N GLU A 68 19.54 -2.72 0.34
CA GLU A 68 20.00 -3.52 1.48
C GLU A 68 20.43 -4.93 1.05
N PHE A 69 20.03 -5.35 -0.16
CA PHE A 69 20.35 -6.66 -0.70
C PHE A 69 21.77 -6.70 -1.24
N ILE A 70 22.62 -7.50 -0.59
CA ILE A 70 23.97 -7.78 -1.05
C ILE A 70 23.88 -8.90 -2.08
N VAL A 71 24.17 -8.60 -3.34
CA VAL A 71 24.31 -9.61 -4.39
C VAL A 71 25.69 -10.23 -4.25
N GLU A 72 25.76 -11.50 -3.85
CA GLU A 72 27.02 -12.25 -3.90
C GLU A 72 27.44 -12.42 -5.38
N PRO A 73 28.71 -12.14 -5.73
CA PRO A 73 29.21 -12.16 -7.10
C PRO A 73 29.27 -13.56 -7.74
#